data_AF-A0A7C0WBS9-F1
#
_entry.id   AF-A0A7C0WBS9-F1
#
_cell.length_a   1.000
_cell.length_b   1.000
_cell.length_c   1.000
_cell.angle_alpha   90.00
_cell.angle_beta   90.00
_cell.angle_gamma   90.00
#
_symmetry.space_group_name_H-M   'P 1'
#
loop_
_entity.id
_entity.type
_entity.pdbx_description
1 polymer ?
#
loop_
_entity_poly.entity_id
_entity_poly.type
_entity_poly.pdbx_seq_one_letter_code
_entity_poly.pdbx_strand_id
1 'polypeptide(L)' 'MPIREAVINMEVAIQSRHIVLAHQDPADRFISATGMVYGLTLVTADRRLIDARNFQVFPIS' A
#
# COMPACT_ATOMS: atom_id res chain seq x y z
N MET A 1 -1.91 21.87 7.00
CA MET A 1 -3.20 21.16 6.79
C MET A 1 -3.30 20.05 7.84
N PRO A 2 -4.50 19.68 8.32
CA PRO A 2 -4.63 18.58 9.27
C PRO A 2 -4.22 17.25 8.63
N ILE A 3 -3.60 16.37 9.40
CA ILE A 3 -3.30 15.00 8.98
C ILE A 3 -4.64 14.26 8.85
N ARG A 4 -4.82 13.51 7.75
CA ARG A 4 -5.94 12.59 7.55
C ARG A 4 -5.41 11.17 7.56
N GLU A 5 -6.00 10.31 8.36
CA GLU A 5 -5.63 8.91 8.47
C GLU A 5 -6.48 8.04 7.53
N ALA A 6 -5.84 7.06 6.89
CA ALA A 6 -6.53 6.02 6.14
C ALA A 6 -6.70 4.80 7.05
N VAL A 7 -7.93 4.58 7.53
CA VAL A 7 -8.23 3.55 8.54
C VAL A 7 -8.16 2.16 7.92
N ILE A 8 -7.45 1.23 8.58
CA ILE A 8 -7.49 -0.19 8.22
C ILE A 8 -8.86 -0.74 8.63
N ASN A 9 -9.61 -1.24 7.65
CA ASN A 9 -10.93 -1.84 7.84
C ASN A 9 -10.95 -3.29 7.28
N MET A 10 -12.12 -3.92 7.29
CA MET A 10 -12.27 -5.30 6.78
C MET A 10 -11.93 -5.43 5.30
N GLU A 11 -12.29 -4.44 4.48
CA GLU A 11 -11.99 -4.44 3.05
C GLU A 11 -10.47 -4.39 2.80
N VAL A 12 -9.76 -3.54 3.53
CA VAL A 12 -8.29 -3.51 3.53
C VAL A 12 -7.70 -4.86 3.94
N ALA A 13 -8.26 -5.49 5.00
CA ALA A 13 -7.78 -6.78 5.48
C ALA A 13 -7.98 -7.90 4.45
N ILE A 14 -9.11 -7.91 3.73
CA ILE A 14 -9.36 -8.85 2.63
C ILE A 14 -8.41 -8.55 1.47
N GLN A 15 -8.28 -7.28 1.08
CA GLN A 15 -7.46 -6.89 -0.06
C GLN A 15 -5.98 -7.18 0.15
N SER A 16 -5.44 -7.04 1.37
CA SER A 16 -4.05 -7.35 1.68
C SER A 16 -3.67 -8.82 1.42
N ARG A 17 -4.65 -9.73 1.41
CA ARG A 17 -4.45 -11.14 1.08
C ARG A 17 -4.22 -11.39 -0.40
N HIS A 18 -4.75 -10.51 -1.27
CA HIS A 18 -4.62 -10.61 -2.72
C HIS A 18 -3.35 -9.96 -3.27
N ILE A 19 -2.64 -9.16 -2.45
CA ILE A 19 -1.41 -8.50 -2.87
C ILE A 19 -0.24 -9.50 -2.83
N VAL A 20 0.33 -9.73 -4.02
CA VAL A 20 1.53 -10.54 -4.20
C VAL A 20 2.74 -9.62 -4.34
N LEU A 21 3.56 -9.57 -3.31
CA LEU A 21 4.85 -8.88 -3.30
C LEU A 21 5.98 -9.92 -3.28
N ALA A 22 7.14 -9.54 -3.83
CA ALA A 22 8.35 -10.36 -3.81
C ALA A 22 8.75 -10.76 -2.38
N HIS A 23 8.55 -9.86 -1.41
CA HIS A 23 8.70 -10.12 0.02
C HIS A 23 7.33 -10.24 0.66
N GLN A 24 7.12 -11.26 1.50
CA GLN A 24 5.82 -11.55 2.12
C GLN A 24 5.62 -10.77 3.44
N ASP A 25 6.15 -9.55 3.53
CA ASP A 25 6.00 -8.72 4.73
C ASP A 25 4.52 -8.34 4.92
N PRO A 26 3.91 -8.62 6.09
CA PRO A 26 2.52 -8.30 6.34
C PRO A 26 2.22 -6.79 6.24
N ALA A 27 3.11 -5.93 6.74
CA ALA A 27 2.88 -4.49 6.76
C ALA A 27 2.88 -3.89 5.36
N ASP A 28 3.78 -4.33 4.48
CA ASP A 28 3.83 -3.91 3.08
C ASP A 28 2.52 -4.22 2.33
N ARG A 29 1.89 -5.35 2.66
CA ARG A 29 0.59 -5.71 2.09
C ARG A 29 -0.53 -4.83 2.62
N PHE A 30 -0.55 -4.55 3.92
CA PHE A 30 -1.57 -3.69 4.50
C PHE A 30 -1.45 -2.26 4.00
N ILE A 31 -0.25 -1.68 3.94
CA ILE A 31 -0.07 -0.31 3.44
C ILE A 31 -0.46 -0.18 1.97
N SER A 32 -0.12 -1.19 1.15
CA SER A 32 -0.49 -1.24 -0.27
C SER A 32 -2.01 -1.41 -0.44
N ALA A 33 -2.63 -2.31 0.33
CA ALA A 33 -4.08 -2.53 0.29
C ALA A 33 -4.87 -1.31 0.74
N THR A 34 -4.41 -0.61 1.78
CA THR A 34 -5.00 0.67 2.19
C THR A 34 -4.96 1.68 1.04
N GLY A 35 -3.82 1.80 0.35
CA GLY A 35 -3.72 2.66 -0.84
C GLY A 35 -4.74 2.28 -1.93
N MET A 36 -4.88 0.99 -2.23
CA MET A 36 -5.83 0.51 -3.24
C MET A 36 -7.29 0.77 -2.86
N VAL A 37 -7.70 0.43 -1.64
CA VAL A 37 -9.10 0.57 -1.17
C VAL A 37 -9.53 2.03 -1.12
N TYR A 38 -8.65 2.92 -0.67
CA TYR A 38 -8.96 4.35 -0.59
C TYR A 38 -8.62 5.15 -1.86
N GLY A 39 -8.09 4.50 -2.90
CA GLY A 39 -7.67 5.17 -4.14
C GLY A 39 -6.52 6.18 -3.93
N LEU A 40 -5.59 5.88 -3.03
CA LEU A 40 -4.44 6.72 -2.69
C LEU A 40 -3.17 6.26 -3.40
N THR A 41 -2.26 7.20 -3.62
CA THR A 41 -0.90 6.92 -4.11
C THR A 41 0.05 6.70 -2.95
N LEU A 42 0.77 5.57 -2.93
CA LEU A 42 1.80 5.31 -1.93
C LEU A 42 3.06 6.12 -2.25
N VAL A 43 3.45 7.02 -1.35
CA VAL A 43 4.70 7.78 -1.46
C VAL A 43 5.79 7.05 -0.68
N THR A 44 6.85 6.56 -1.33
CA THR A 44 7.89 5.77 -0.65
C THR A 44 9.23 5.80 -1.39
N ALA A 45 10.32 5.63 -0.65
CA ALA A 45 11.66 5.37 -1.18
C ALA A 45 11.99 3.87 -1.27
N ASP A 46 11.10 2.99 -0.80
CA ASP A 46 11.33 1.54 -0.82
C ASP A 46 11.23 1.01 -2.25
N ARG A 47 12.37 0.59 -2.79
CA ARG A 47 12.48 0.07 -4.15
C ARG A 47 11.62 -1.16 -4.40
N ARG A 48 11.39 -1.99 -3.38
CA ARG A 48 10.57 -3.21 -3.49
C ARG A 48 9.10 -2.87 -3.76
N LEU A 49 8.62 -1.78 -3.18
CA LEU A 49 7.25 -1.28 -3.37
C LEU A 49 7.15 -0.46 -4.65
N ILE A 50 8.17 0.33 -5.00
CA ILE A 50 8.22 1.07 -6.27
C ILE A 50 8.18 0.12 -7.47
N ASP A 51 8.84 -1.03 -7.39
CA ASP A 51 8.88 -2.00 -8.49
C ASP A 51 7.63 -2.90 -8.52
N ALA A 52 6.76 -2.84 -7.51
CA ALA A 52 5.48 -3.54 -7.51
C ALA A 52 4.47 -2.83 -8.43
N ARG A 53 3.86 -3.56 -9.37
CA ARG A 53 2.95 -2.99 -10.39
C ARG A 53 1.46 -3.02 -10.01
N ASN A 54 1.15 -3.37 -8.77
CA ASN A 54 -0.20 -3.74 -8.36
C ASN A 54 -1.01 -2.57 -7.77
N PHE A 55 -0.37 -1.43 -7.50
CA PHE A 55 -0.96 -0.24 -6.88
C PHE A 55 -0.23 1.02 -7.34
N GLN A 56 -0.83 2.19 -7.07
CA GLN A 56 -0.23 3.47 -7.44
C GLN A 56 0.91 3.82 -6.49
N VAL A 57 2.08 4.11 -7.05
CA VAL A 57 3.27 4.50 -6.28
C VAL A 57 3.86 5.79 -6.85
N PHE A 58 4.24 6.68 -5.95
CA PHE A 58 5.07 7.84 -6.25
C PHE A 58 6.43 7.67 -5.56
N PRO A 59 7.51 7.45 -6.32
CA PRO A 59 8.84 7.27 -5.74
C PRO A 59 9.36 8.58 -5.17
N ILE A 60 9.93 8.52 -3.97
CA ILE A 60 10.74 9.60 -3.39
C ILE A 60 12.18 9.12 -3.24
N SER A 61 13.13 10.04 -3.46
CA SER A 61 14.57 9.77 -3.52
C SER A 61 15.18 9.39 -2.17
#